data_AF-A0A351V8C1-F1
#
_entry.id   AF-A0A351V8C1-F1
#
_cell.length_a   1.000
_cell.length_b   1.000
_cell.length_c   1.000
_cell.angle_alpha   90.00
_cell.angle_beta   90.00
_cell.angle_gamma   90.00
#
_symmetry.space_group_name_H-M   'P 1'
#
loop_
_entity.id
_entity.type
_entity.pdbx_description
1 polymer ?
#
loop_
_entity_poly.entity_id
_entity_poly.type
_entity_poly.pdbx_seq_one_letter_code
_entity_poly.pdbx_strand_id
1 'polypeptide(L)'
;MKDAENKKAREINAGEACKAEKTCKAGKDCCHKTKIRQEKEYNDLIHRLNRIEGQIRGIKGMVEEERYCTDILVQVAAVNAALNSFNKVLLASHIRSCVVDDIKAGREETIDELVETLQKVMK
;
A
#
# COMPACT_ATOMS: atom_id res chain seq x y z
N MET A 1 18.43 0.27 19.85
CA MET A 1 17.70 0.96 20.95
C MET A 1 16.45 1.71 20.49
N LYS A 2 16.21 1.93 19.19
CA LYS A 2 14.95 2.54 18.69
C LYS A 2 13.84 1.52 18.38
N ASP A 3 14.15 0.23 18.40
CA ASP A 3 13.20 -0.85 18.07
C ASP A 3 12.28 -1.23 19.23
N ALA A 4 12.62 -0.84 20.47
CA ALA A 4 11.86 -1.17 21.68
C ALA A 4 10.66 -0.24 21.91
N GLU A 5 10.72 1.02 21.46
CA GLU A 5 9.61 1.97 21.60
C GLU A 5 8.44 1.66 20.66
N ASN A 6 8.71 1.03 19.50
CA ASN A 6 7.67 0.62 18.55
C ASN A 6 6.91 -0.65 18.99
N LYS A 7 7.46 -1.42 19.94
CA LYS A 7 6.83 -2.64 20.45
C LYS A 7 5.66 -2.34 21.39
N LYS A 8 5.74 -1.25 22.18
CA LYS A 8 4.69 -0.84 23.13
C LYS A 8 3.44 -0.27 22.46
N ALA A 9 3.53 0.24 21.23
CA ALA A 9 2.39 0.78 20.50
C ALA A 9 1.50 -0.30 19.86
N ARG A 10 1.98 -1.55 19.76
CA ARG A 10 1.27 -2.66 19.09
C ARG A 10 0.57 -3.64 20.04
N GLU A 11 0.76 -3.51 21.35
CA GLU A 11 0.20 -4.42 22.37
C GLU A 11 -1.00 -3.85 23.15
N ILE A 12 -1.71 -2.86 22.62
CA ILE A 12 -2.97 -2.38 23.21
C ILE A 12 -4.16 -2.93 22.41
N ASN A 13 -4.72 -4.05 22.91
CA ASN A 13 -6.08 -4.59 22.72
C ASN A 13 -6.75 -4.49 21.33
N ALA A 14 -6.42 -5.45 20.46
CA ALA A 14 -7.12 -5.71 19.20
C ALA A 14 -8.63 -6.10 19.37
N GLY A 15 -9.10 -6.33 20.61
CA GLY A 15 -10.51 -6.59 20.91
C GLY A 15 -11.36 -5.35 21.20
N GLU A 16 -10.76 -4.16 21.38
CA GLU A 16 -11.48 -2.97 21.88
C GLU A 16 -11.30 -1.71 21.02
N ALA A 17 -10.32 -1.65 20.12
CA ALA A 17 -10.07 -0.46 19.31
C ALA A 17 -11.19 -0.10 18.31
N CYS A 18 -12.07 -1.04 17.96
CA CYS A 18 -13.25 -0.77 17.10
C CYS A 18 -14.52 -0.41 17.90
N LYS A 19 -14.50 -0.48 19.25
CA LYS A 19 -15.69 -0.23 20.08
C LYS A 19 -15.73 1.14 20.76
N ALA A 20 -14.74 1.98 20.57
CA ALA A 20 -14.66 3.28 21.23
C ALA A 20 -14.65 4.43 20.22
N GLU A 21 -15.78 4.66 19.54
CA GLU A 21 -16.31 5.99 19.21
C GLU A 21 -17.64 5.84 18.46
N LYS A 22 -18.66 5.40 19.21
CA LYS A 22 -20.05 5.68 18.87
C LYS A 22 -20.30 7.16 19.14
N THR A 23 -20.17 8.00 18.11
CA THR A 23 -21.07 9.12 17.77
C THR A 23 -20.44 9.97 16.67
N CYS A 24 -20.89 9.77 15.43
CA CYS A 24 -20.75 10.78 14.38
C CYS A 24 -22.17 11.23 14.04
N LYS A 25 -22.56 12.41 14.55
CA LYS A 25 -23.79 13.10 14.14
C LYS A 25 -23.54 13.78 12.80
N ALA A 26 -24.60 13.85 11.98
CA ALA A 26 -24.71 14.42 10.64
C ALA A 26 -24.31 13.45 9.51
N GLY A 27 -25.32 13.02 8.75
CA GLY A 27 -25.18 12.04 7.67
C GLY A 27 -24.37 12.54 6.49
N LYS A 28 -23.21 11.91 6.29
CA LYS A 28 -22.72 11.35 5.02
C LYS A 28 -21.41 10.61 5.31
N ASP A 29 -21.28 9.39 4.79
CA ASP A 29 -20.19 8.42 4.88
C ASP A 29 -18.82 8.97 5.33
N CYS A 30 -18.32 8.48 6.47
CA CYS A 30 -16.96 8.79 6.90
C CYS A 30 -16.31 7.58 7.61
N CYS A 31 -15.06 7.28 7.22
CA CYS A 31 -14.07 6.47 7.95
C CYS A 31 -14.12 4.92 7.84
N HIS A 32 -14.03 4.31 6.64
CA HIS A 32 -13.81 2.84 6.50
C HIS A 32 -12.57 2.42 5.68
N LYS A 33 -11.73 3.36 5.20
CA LYS A 33 -10.67 3.02 4.21
C LYS A 33 -9.28 2.70 4.79
N THR A 34 -9.14 2.67 6.11
CA THR A 34 -7.85 2.38 6.76
C THR A 34 -7.82 0.94 7.26
N LYS A 35 -6.88 0.13 6.76
CA LYS A 35 -6.61 -1.25 7.21
C LYS A 35 -5.36 -1.29 8.08
N ILE A 36 -5.46 -1.95 9.23
CA ILE A 36 -4.28 -2.40 9.99
C ILE A 36 -3.68 -3.60 9.26
N ARG A 37 -2.41 -3.47 8.83
CA ARG A 37 -1.70 -4.54 8.11
C ARG A 37 -1.00 -5.46 9.09
N GLN A 38 -0.97 -6.75 8.77
CA GLN A 38 -0.13 -7.69 9.50
C GLN A 38 1.35 -7.32 9.33
N GLU A 39 2.18 -7.63 10.32
CA GLU A 39 3.60 -7.28 10.31
C GLU A 39 4.33 -7.80 9.06
N LYS A 40 4.06 -9.04 8.66
CA LYS A 40 4.63 -9.64 7.44
C LYS A 40 4.23 -8.89 6.17
N GLU A 41 2.96 -8.49 6.05
CA GLU A 41 2.46 -7.71 4.92
C GLU A 41 3.12 -6.33 4.88
N TYR A 42 3.16 -5.66 6.03
CA TYR A 42 3.80 -4.35 6.16
C TYR A 42 5.28 -4.39 5.75
N ASN A 43 6.04 -5.35 6.30
CA ASN A 43 7.46 -5.48 6.00
C ASN A 43 7.72 -5.79 4.52
N ASP A 44 6.95 -6.68 3.89
CA ASP A 44 7.11 -6.98 2.46
C ASP A 44 6.88 -5.74 1.58
N LEU A 45 5.83 -4.96 1.87
CA LEU A 45 5.52 -3.72 1.14
C LEU A 45 6.64 -2.68 1.32
N ILE A 46 7.10 -2.47 2.56
CA ILE A 46 8.17 -1.53 2.87
C ILE A 46 9.49 -1.95 2.21
N HIS A 47 9.86 -3.23 2.25
CA HIS A 47 11.09 -3.70 1.60
C HIS A 47 11.08 -3.47 0.09
N ARG A 48 9.93 -3.65 -0.58
CA ARG A 48 9.78 -3.34 -2.01
C ARG A 48 9.95 -1.85 -2.29
N LEU A 49 9.32 -1.00 -1.48
CA LEU A 49 9.44 0.45 -1.62
C LEU A 49 10.87 0.93 -1.38
N ASN A 50 11.57 0.42 -0.37
CA ASN A 50 12.97 0.76 -0.12
C ASN A 50 13.89 0.39 -1.30
N ARG A 51 13.60 -0.73 -1.98
CA ARG A 51 14.33 -1.12 -3.20
C ARG A 51 14.06 -0.16 -4.35
N ILE A 52 12.79 0.19 -4.57
CA ILE A 52 12.38 1.16 -5.61
C ILE A 52 13.02 2.52 -5.35
N GLU A 53 13.04 2.97 -4.09
CA GLU A 53 13.71 4.21 -3.70
C GLU A 53 15.20 4.19 -4.03
N GLY A 54 15.89 3.08 -3.72
CA GLY A 54 17.30 2.89 -4.10
C GLY A 54 17.53 3.00 -5.61
N GLN A 55 16.64 2.43 -6.43
CA GLN A 55 16.71 2.55 -7.88
C GLN A 55 16.51 4.00 -8.36
N ILE A 56 15.55 4.73 -7.79
CA ILE A 56 15.32 6.15 -8.11
C ILE A 56 16.54 7.00 -7.75
N ARG A 57 17.15 6.76 -6.58
CA ARG A 57 18.40 7.42 -6.19
C ARG A 57 19.54 7.09 -7.16
N GLY A 58 19.64 5.85 -7.64
CA GLY A 58 20.59 5.45 -8.67
C GLY A 58 20.41 6.21 -9.98
N ILE A 59 19.17 6.31 -10.48
CA ILE A 59 18.84 7.09 -11.69
C ILE A 59 19.24 8.55 -11.53
N LYS A 60 18.97 9.15 -10.36
CA LYS A 60 19.39 10.52 -10.06
C LYS A 60 20.90 10.68 -10.20
N GLY A 61 21.68 9.77 -9.61
CA GLY A 61 23.14 9.77 -9.74
C GLY A 61 23.60 9.63 -11.20
N MET A 62 22.95 8.78 -12.00
CA MET A 62 23.27 8.64 -13.43
C MET A 62 23.08 9.95 -14.21
N VAL A 63 22.06 10.75 -13.87
CA VAL A 63 21.84 12.06 -14.49
C VAL A 63 22.92 13.05 -14.06
N GLU A 64 23.28 13.08 -12.78
CA GLU A 64 24.35 13.94 -12.26
C GLU A 64 25.73 13.59 -12.86
N GLU A 65 25.94 12.32 -13.21
CA GLU A 65 27.15 11.82 -13.87
C GLU A 65 27.12 11.95 -15.42
N GLU A 66 26.10 12.59 -15.99
CA GLU A 66 25.91 12.74 -17.45
C GLU A 66 25.98 11.40 -18.22
N ARG A 67 25.45 10.33 -17.62
CA ARG A 67 25.41 8.99 -18.21
C ARG A 67 24.62 8.97 -19.52
N TYR A 68 24.95 7.99 -20.38
CA TYR A 68 24.26 7.78 -21.65
C TYR A 68 22.75 7.57 -21.46
N CYS A 69 21.95 8.32 -22.22
CA CYS A 69 20.50 8.36 -22.08
C CYS A 69 19.83 6.98 -22.17
N THR A 70 20.32 6.09 -23.03
CA THR A 70 19.76 4.74 -23.17
C THR A 70 19.91 3.92 -21.89
N ASP A 71 21.02 4.06 -21.17
CA ASP A 71 21.24 3.35 -19.90
C ASP A 71 20.29 3.86 -18.81
N ILE A 72 20.07 5.18 -18.77
CA ILE A 72 19.10 5.81 -17.86
C ILE A 72 17.69 5.29 -18.15
N LEU A 73 17.30 5.23 -19.43
CA LEU A 73 15.98 4.71 -19.84
C LEU A 73 15.79 3.23 -19.45
N VAL A 74 16.83 2.40 -19.54
CA VAL A 74 16.80 1.01 -19.05
C VAL A 74 16.55 0.95 -17.55
N GLN A 75 17.19 1.81 -16.76
CA GLN A 75 16.94 1.87 -15.31
C GLN A 75 15.54 2.38 -14.97
N VAL A 76 15.02 3.37 -15.70
CA VAL A 76 13.64 3.83 -15.56
C VAL A 76 12.65 2.68 -15.85
N ALA A 77 12.89 1.89 -16.89
CA ALA A 77 12.08 0.72 -17.19
C ALA A 77 12.13 -0.33 -16.05
N ALA A 78 13.29 -0.52 -15.42
CA ALA A 78 13.45 -1.40 -14.26
C ALA A 78 12.66 -0.91 -13.03
N VAL A 79 12.62 0.41 -12.79
CA VAL A 79 11.79 1.02 -11.72
C VAL A 79 10.31 0.80 -12.00
N ASN A 80 9.86 1.02 -13.23
CA ASN A 80 8.46 0.79 -13.62
C ASN A 80 8.06 -0.67 -13.42
N ALA A 81 8.93 -1.63 -13.78
CA ALA A 81 8.69 -3.05 -13.53
C ALA A 81 8.58 -3.37 -12.03
N ALA A 82 9.42 -2.75 -11.19
CA ALA A 82 9.38 -2.91 -9.75
C ALA A 82 8.09 -2.31 -9.13
N LEU A 83 7.67 -1.13 -9.57
CA LEU A 83 6.39 -0.51 -9.18
C LEU A 83 5.20 -1.39 -9.57
N ASN A 84 5.20 -1.94 -10.78
CA ASN A 84 4.17 -2.88 -11.22
C ASN A 84 4.13 -4.15 -10.38
N SER A 85 5.30 -4.67 -9.97
CA SER A 85 5.38 -5.79 -9.04
C SER A 85 4.80 -5.44 -7.66
N PHE A 86 5.12 -4.26 -7.14
CA PHE A 86 4.56 -3.76 -5.88
C PHE A 86 3.03 -3.63 -5.96
N ASN A 87 2.50 -3.02 -7.02
CA ASN A 87 1.06 -2.84 -7.23
C ASN A 87 0.31 -4.18 -7.21
N LYS A 88 0.86 -5.21 -7.87
CA LYS A 88 0.26 -6.56 -7.87
C LYS A 88 0.14 -7.15 -6.46
N VAL A 89 1.17 -6.99 -5.63
CA VAL A 89 1.15 -7.50 -4.25
C VAL A 89 0.14 -6.75 -3.40
N LEU A 90 0.14 -5.41 -3.47
CA LEU A 90 -0.79 -4.57 -2.72
C LEU A 90 -2.25 -4.84 -3.10
N LEU A 91 -2.52 -4.90 -4.39
CA LEU A 91 -3.86 -5.18 -4.93
C LEU A 91 -4.34 -6.58 -4.52
N ALA A 92 -3.49 -7.60 -4.62
CA ALA A 92 -3.85 -8.96 -4.22
C ALA A 92 -4.10 -9.06 -2.71
N SER A 93 -3.42 -8.27 -1.88
CA SER A 93 -3.74 -8.16 -0.45
C SER A 93 -5.11 -7.49 -0.24
N HIS A 94 -5.38 -6.39 -0.94
CA HIS A 94 -6.64 -5.65 -0.84
C HIS A 94 -7.85 -6.52 -1.22
N ILE A 95 -7.76 -7.26 -2.33
CA ILE A 95 -8.82 -8.18 -2.79
C ILE A 95 -9.07 -9.27 -1.74
N ARG A 96 -8.01 -9.92 -1.24
CA ARG A 96 -8.16 -11.04 -0.28
C ARG A 96 -8.66 -10.64 1.10
N SER A 97 -8.55 -9.37 1.48
CA SER A 97 -9.04 -8.87 2.76
C SER A 97 -10.26 -7.98 2.60
N CYS A 98 -10.08 -6.73 2.17
CA CYS A 98 -11.12 -5.71 2.27
C CYS A 98 -12.33 -6.06 1.41
N VAL A 99 -12.07 -6.42 0.14
CA VAL A 99 -13.13 -6.75 -0.81
C VAL A 99 -13.88 -8.02 -0.39
N VAL A 100 -13.16 -9.07 0.02
CA VAL A 100 -13.79 -10.33 0.47
C VAL A 100 -14.63 -10.10 1.73
N ASP A 101 -14.15 -9.29 2.69
CA ASP A 101 -14.88 -9.01 3.93
C ASP A 101 -16.12 -8.13 3.66
N ASP A 102 -16.03 -7.18 2.74
CA ASP A 102 -17.15 -6.34 2.28
C ASP A 102 -18.23 -7.16 1.57
N ILE A 103 -17.84 -8.03 0.63
CA ILE A 103 -18.78 -8.93 -0.07
C ILE A 103 -19.51 -9.83 0.93
N LYS A 104 -18.79 -10.42 1.90
CA LYS A 104 -19.40 -11.25 2.96
C LYS A 104 -20.38 -10.48 3.83
N ALA A 105 -20.19 -9.16 3.96
CA ALA A 105 -21.06 -8.28 4.72
C ALA A 105 -22.18 -7.66 3.87
N GLY A 106 -22.33 -8.06 2.59
CA GLY A 106 -23.36 -7.58 1.68
C GLY A 106 -23.11 -6.18 1.09
N ARG A 107 -21.87 -5.68 1.18
CA ARG A 107 -21.45 -4.38 0.61
C ARG A 107 -20.91 -4.57 -0.81
N GLU A 108 -21.80 -4.75 -1.78
CA GLU A 108 -21.43 -5.01 -3.17
C GLU A 108 -20.80 -3.79 -3.87
N GLU A 109 -21.00 -2.57 -3.36
CA GLU A 109 -20.40 -1.33 -3.88
C GLU A 109 -18.86 -1.35 -3.92
N THR A 110 -18.24 -2.21 -3.11
CA THR A 110 -16.78 -2.45 -3.09
C THR A 110 -16.27 -2.99 -4.44
N ILE A 111 -17.12 -3.69 -5.20
CA ILE A 111 -16.77 -4.27 -6.51
C ILE A 111 -16.60 -3.16 -7.55
N ASP A 112 -17.51 -2.18 -7.55
CA ASP A 112 -17.42 -1.03 -8.46
C ASP A 112 -16.15 -0.20 -8.18
N GLU A 113 -15.82 0.03 -6.89
CA GLU A 113 -14.57 0.69 -6.50
C GLU A 113 -13.33 -0.08 -6.94
N LEU A 114 -13.36 -1.42 -6.83
CA LEU A 114 -12.28 -2.29 -7.31
C LEU A 114 -12.11 -2.17 -8.83
N VAL A 115 -13.20 -2.21 -9.60
CA VAL A 115 -13.16 -2.09 -11.08
C VAL A 115 -12.59 -0.74 -11.49
N GLU A 116 -13.04 0.35 -10.87
CA GLU A 116 -12.50 1.70 -11.14
C GLU A 116 -11.00 1.78 -10.83
N THR A 117 -10.57 1.16 -9.72
CA THR A 117 -9.16 1.11 -9.33
C THR A 117 -8.32 0.31 -10.33
N LEU A 118 -8.82 -0.84 -10.80
CA LEU A 118 -8.13 -1.66 -11.80
C LEU A 118 -7.91 -0.89 -13.11
N GLN A 119 -8.91 -0.14 -13.58
CA GLN A 119 -8.79 0.70 -14.78
C GLN A 119 -7.71 1.78 -14.65
N LYS A 120 -7.48 2.30 -13.43
CA LYS A 120 -6.43 3.30 -13.17
C LYS A 120 -5.04 2.69 -13.15
N VAL A 121 -4.91 1.47 -12.65
CA VAL A 121 -3.62 0.80 -12.40
C VAL A 121 -3.14 -0.02 -13.59
N MET A 122 -4.05 -0.49 -14.45
CA MET A 122 -3.75 -1.32 -15.63
C MET A 122 -3.65 -0.51 -16.94
N LYS A 123 -2.91 0.60 -16.92
CA LYS A 123 -2.59 1.37 -18.14
C LYS A 123 -1.41 0.79 -18.90
#